data_AF-A0A6V7LJC6-F1
#
_entry.id   AF-A0A6V7LJC6-F1
#
_cell.length_a   1.000
_cell.length_b   1.000
_cell.length_c   1.000
_cell.angle_alpha   90.00
_cell.angle_beta   90.00
_cell.angle_gamma   90.00
#
_symmetry.space_group_name_H-M   'P 1'
#
loop_
_entity.id
_entity.type
_entity.pdbx_description
1 polymer ?
#
loop_
_entity_poly.entity_id
_entity_poly.type
_entity_poly.pdbx_seq_one_letter_code
_entity_poly.pdbx_strand_id
1 'polypeptide(L)'
;MACLSEEDKAFFPVTSISSIVQIFERQLANNNEEPDLALLSILVGAVENSVTCNRAIAPQENTVYDEPKLPAVEFHMAQALYSKFHAIIKGAVDLSNYEGKYATRELVKRVSDVIWNSLTRSYYKDRAHLQSLYSYLTSNKLDCFGVAFAVVAGCQVLGFKDVHLAMSEDHAWVVCGENGSETVEVTWH
;
A
#
# COMPACT_ATOMS: atom_id res chain seq x y z
N MET A 1 3.01 -15.76 10.61
CA MET A 1 2.16 -15.12 9.59
C MET A 1 1.87 -13.71 10.06
N ALA A 2 2.03 -12.69 9.21
CA ALA A 2 1.60 -11.34 9.56
C ALA A 2 0.06 -11.29 9.52
N CYS A 3 -0.54 -10.81 10.60
CA CYS A 3 -1.99 -10.72 10.79
C CYS A 3 -2.31 -9.24 11.09
N LEU A 4 -3.39 -8.74 10.50
CA LEU A 4 -3.94 -7.45 10.90
C LEU A 4 -4.29 -7.47 12.38
N SER A 5 -4.22 -6.32 13.04
CA SER A 5 -4.55 -6.24 14.45
C SER A 5 -6.02 -6.63 14.68
N GLU A 6 -6.32 -7.30 15.79
CA GLU A 6 -7.71 -7.59 16.18
C GLU A 6 -8.52 -6.29 16.42
N GLU A 7 -7.82 -5.20 16.65
CA GLU A 7 -8.35 -3.85 16.78
C GLU A 7 -8.85 -3.27 15.45
N ASP A 8 -8.12 -3.49 14.36
CA ASP A 8 -8.52 -3.06 13.01
C ASP A 8 -9.68 -3.90 12.48
N LYS A 9 -9.72 -5.19 12.83
CA LYS A 9 -10.79 -6.13 12.47
C LYS A 9 -12.18 -5.66 12.90
N ALA A 10 -12.28 -4.90 14.00
CA ALA A 10 -13.56 -4.38 14.51
C ALA A 10 -14.25 -3.40 13.56
N PHE A 11 -13.51 -2.79 12.62
CA PHE A 11 -14.07 -1.86 11.63
C PHE A 11 -14.51 -2.53 10.33
N PHE A 12 -14.33 -3.85 10.22
CA PHE A 12 -14.79 -4.61 9.08
C PHE A 12 -16.18 -5.23 9.33
N PRO A 13 -17.02 -5.36 8.29
CA PRO A 13 -16.78 -4.92 6.92
C PRO A 13 -16.83 -3.40 6.77
N VAL A 14 -15.99 -2.85 5.89
CA VAL A 14 -15.96 -1.40 5.63
C VAL A 14 -17.04 -1.08 4.58
N THR A 15 -18.08 -0.36 5.01
CA THR A 15 -19.27 -0.08 4.18
C THR A 15 -19.61 1.40 4.02
N SER A 16 -18.87 2.30 4.66
CA SER A 16 -19.09 3.76 4.60
C SER A 16 -17.77 4.52 4.57
N ILE A 17 -17.82 5.79 4.17
CA ILE A 17 -16.63 6.67 4.17
C ILE A 17 -16.22 6.94 5.61
N SER A 18 -17.19 7.13 6.52
CA SER A 18 -16.93 7.30 7.95
C SER A 18 -16.08 6.16 8.55
N SER A 19 -16.36 4.89 8.20
CA SER A 19 -15.55 3.75 8.66
C SER A 19 -14.10 3.81 8.17
N ILE A 20 -13.87 4.27 6.93
CA ILE A 20 -12.51 4.45 6.39
C ILE A 20 -11.79 5.54 7.17
N VAL A 21 -12.44 6.69 7.37
CA VAL A 21 -11.86 7.82 8.12
C VAL A 21 -11.47 7.39 9.54
N GLN A 22 -12.32 6.63 10.24
CA GLN A 22 -12.02 6.13 11.59
C GLN A 22 -10.79 5.21 11.61
N ILE A 23 -10.61 4.35 10.61
CA ILE A 23 -9.42 3.49 10.49
C ILE A 23 -8.16 4.37 10.31
N PHE A 24 -8.21 5.36 9.42
CA PHE A 24 -7.10 6.29 9.21
C PHE A 24 -6.78 7.12 10.45
N GLU A 25 -7.79 7.69 11.10
CA GLU A 25 -7.61 8.45 12.35
C GLU A 25 -6.95 7.62 13.43
N ARG A 26 -7.36 6.35 13.59
CA ARG A 26 -6.77 5.46 14.58
C ARG A 26 -5.31 5.14 14.27
N GLN A 27 -5.00 4.81 13.01
CA GLN A 27 -3.63 4.51 12.57
C GLN A 27 -2.71 5.72 12.72
N LEU A 28 -3.22 6.93 12.51
CA LEU A 28 -2.47 8.18 12.66
C LEU A 28 -2.36 8.67 14.11
N ALA A 29 -3.33 8.35 14.97
CA ALA A 29 -3.34 8.76 16.37
C ALA A 29 -2.41 7.92 17.28
N ASN A 30 -2.00 6.74 16.82
CA ASN A 30 -1.12 5.86 17.58
C ASN A 30 0.34 6.36 17.53
N ASN A 31 0.71 7.28 18.42
CA ASN A 31 2.06 7.87 18.47
C ASN A 31 3.21 6.87 18.74
N ASN A 32 2.91 5.62 19.13
CA ASN A 32 3.93 4.63 19.47
C ASN A 32 4.30 3.72 18.30
N GLU A 33 3.52 3.71 17.22
CA GLU A 33 3.70 2.83 16.07
C GLU A 33 3.59 3.64 14.77
N GLU A 34 4.23 3.15 13.71
CA GLU A 34 4.05 3.77 12.40
C GLU A 34 2.74 3.29 11.78
N PRO A 35 1.99 4.18 11.09
CA PRO A 35 0.80 3.78 10.34
C PRO A 35 1.13 2.67 9.34
N ASP A 36 0.31 1.63 9.28
CA ASP A 36 0.53 0.51 8.37
C ASP A 36 0.18 0.91 6.92
N LEU A 37 1.21 1.19 6.12
CA LEU A 37 1.05 1.63 4.74
C LEU A 37 0.43 0.55 3.86
N ALA A 38 0.70 -0.72 4.15
CA ALA A 38 0.19 -1.84 3.37
C ALA A 38 -1.32 -1.98 3.56
N LEU A 39 -1.79 -1.98 4.82
CA LEU A 39 -3.21 -2.02 5.15
C LEU A 39 -3.97 -0.84 4.53
N LEU A 40 -3.51 0.38 4.78
CA LEU A 40 -4.20 1.60 4.34
C LEU A 40 -4.30 1.68 2.82
N SER A 41 -3.23 1.32 2.10
CA SER A 41 -3.22 1.31 0.63
C SER A 41 -4.13 0.22 0.03
N ILE A 42 -4.16 -0.97 0.65
CA ILE A 42 -5.07 -2.05 0.24
C ILE A 42 -6.53 -1.61 0.43
N LEU A 43 -6.85 -1.00 1.57
CA LEU A 43 -8.20 -0.57 1.89
C LEU A 43 -8.71 0.49 0.91
N VAL A 44 -7.95 1.58 0.72
CA VAL A 44 -8.34 2.66 -0.20
C VAL A 44 -8.44 2.14 -1.62
N GLY A 45 -7.48 1.31 -2.06
CA GLY A 45 -7.50 0.73 -3.41
C GLY A 45 -8.70 -0.21 -3.64
N ALA A 46 -9.11 -0.98 -2.63
CA ALA A 46 -10.29 -1.84 -2.71
C ALA A 46 -11.58 -1.03 -2.87
N VAL A 47 -11.72 0.04 -2.09
CA VAL A 47 -12.87 0.96 -2.17
C VAL A 47 -12.89 1.68 -3.51
N GLU A 48 -11.75 2.24 -3.94
CA GLU A 48 -11.62 2.91 -5.22
C GLU A 48 -12.03 1.99 -6.37
N ASN A 49 -11.46 0.80 -6.46
CA ASN A 49 -11.79 -0.17 -7.49
C ASN A 49 -13.29 -0.50 -7.52
N SER A 50 -13.92 -0.60 -6.35
CA SER A 50 -15.34 -0.92 -6.25
C SER A 50 -16.24 0.23 -6.72
N VAL A 51 -15.82 1.49 -6.54
CA VAL A 51 -16.59 2.68 -6.92
C VAL A 51 -16.34 3.10 -8.39
N THR A 52 -15.11 2.89 -8.89
CA THR A 52 -14.69 3.38 -10.21
C THR A 52 -14.69 2.31 -11.29
N CYS A 53 -14.23 1.10 -10.98
CA CYS A 53 -14.00 0.04 -11.97
C CYS A 53 -15.14 -0.99 -12.01
N ASN A 54 -15.87 -1.17 -10.92
CA ASN A 54 -16.94 -2.17 -10.77
C ASN A 54 -18.33 -1.52 -10.55
N ARG A 55 -18.75 -0.62 -11.45
CA ARG A 55 -20.08 0.02 -11.42
C ARG A 55 -21.22 -0.94 -11.84
N ALA A 56 -21.35 -2.07 -11.15
CA ALA A 56 -22.56 -2.88 -11.19
C ALA A 56 -23.67 -2.31 -10.27
N ILE A 57 -23.35 -1.32 -9.44
CA ILE A 57 -24.33 -0.63 -8.60
C ILE A 57 -24.92 0.52 -9.41
N ALA A 58 -26.03 0.25 -10.08
CA ALA A 58 -26.91 1.31 -10.53
C ALA A 58 -27.33 2.14 -9.30
N PRO A 59 -27.31 3.48 -9.37
CA PRO A 59 -27.85 4.30 -8.29
C PRO A 59 -29.32 3.94 -8.14
N GLN A 60 -29.70 3.32 -7.02
CA GLN A 60 -31.10 3.37 -6.62
C GLN A 60 -31.40 4.84 -6.36
N GLU A 61 -32.38 5.39 -7.07
CA GLU A 61 -32.94 6.72 -6.85
C GLU A 61 -33.56 6.78 -5.45
N ASN A 62 -32.73 6.81 -4.41
CA ASN A 62 -33.16 7.10 -3.05
C ASN A 62 -33.01 8.61 -2.87
N THR A 63 -34.14 9.29 -3.03
CA THR A 63 -34.37 10.62 -2.47
C THR A 63 -34.08 10.58 -0.98
N VAL A 64 -32.95 11.16 -0.53
CA VAL A 64 -32.61 11.65 0.82
C VAL A 64 -31.08 11.81 0.88
N TYR A 65 -30.59 12.83 1.59
CA TYR A 65 -29.18 13.17 1.83
C TYR A 65 -28.40 12.12 2.66
N ASP A 66 -28.62 10.83 2.42
CA ASP A 66 -27.94 9.75 3.13
C ASP A 66 -26.57 9.47 2.49
N GLU A 67 -25.59 9.14 3.33
CA GLU A 67 -24.24 8.81 2.90
C GLU A 67 -24.28 7.62 1.91
N PRO A 68 -23.63 7.71 0.73
CA PRO A 68 -23.66 6.63 -0.25
C PRO A 68 -23.05 5.36 0.36
N LYS A 69 -23.84 4.27 0.39
CA LYS A 69 -23.35 2.96 0.85
C LYS A 69 -22.27 2.45 -0.09
N LEU A 70 -21.08 2.23 0.46
CA LEU A 70 -19.97 1.64 -0.29
C LEU A 70 -20.16 0.12 -0.40
N PRO A 71 -19.65 -0.50 -1.47
CA PRO A 71 -19.48 -1.94 -1.52
C PRO A 71 -18.66 -2.41 -0.31
N ALA A 72 -19.15 -3.44 0.38
CA ALA A 72 -18.50 -3.95 1.58
C ALA A 72 -17.10 -4.50 1.26
N VAL A 73 -16.07 -3.93 1.89
CA VAL A 73 -14.74 -4.54 1.91
C VAL A 73 -14.67 -5.46 3.12
N GLU A 74 -14.62 -6.76 2.87
CA GLU A 74 -14.61 -7.78 3.91
C GLU A 74 -13.22 -7.97 4.53
N PHE A 75 -13.16 -8.24 5.83
CA PHE A 75 -11.90 -8.45 6.56
C PHE A 75 -11.01 -9.52 5.92
N HIS A 76 -11.60 -10.66 5.57
CA HIS A 76 -10.87 -11.78 5.02
C HIS A 76 -10.21 -11.44 3.67
N MET A 77 -10.82 -10.56 2.86
CA MET A 77 -10.26 -10.10 1.60
C MET A 77 -9.05 -9.20 1.85
N ALA A 78 -9.19 -8.21 2.73
CA ALA A 78 -8.09 -7.31 3.10
C ALA A 78 -6.93 -8.09 3.74
N GLN A 79 -7.24 -9.01 4.66
CA GLN A 79 -6.25 -9.88 5.31
C GLN A 79 -5.52 -10.78 4.31
N ALA A 80 -6.22 -11.36 3.33
CA ALA A 80 -5.60 -12.20 2.32
C ALA A 80 -4.60 -11.41 1.46
N LEU A 81 -4.97 -10.20 1.03
CA LEU A 81 -4.09 -9.31 0.27
C LEU A 81 -2.89 -8.85 1.13
N TYR A 82 -3.13 -8.48 2.38
CA TYR A 82 -2.11 -8.08 3.33
C TYR A 82 -1.08 -9.20 3.56
N SER A 83 -1.55 -10.40 3.90
CA SER A 83 -0.68 -11.57 4.07
C SER A 83 0.07 -11.93 2.79
N LYS A 84 -0.56 -11.77 1.62
CA LYS A 84 0.09 -11.97 0.32
C LYS A 84 1.26 -11.00 0.12
N PHE A 85 1.05 -9.70 0.40
CA PHE A 85 2.12 -8.70 0.29
C PHE A 85 3.30 -9.03 1.21
N HIS A 86 3.02 -9.34 2.48
CA HIS A 86 4.05 -9.71 3.44
C HIS A 86 4.81 -10.98 3.02
N ALA A 87 4.11 -11.98 2.48
CA ALA A 87 4.74 -13.20 1.98
C ALA A 87 5.66 -12.94 0.79
N ILE A 88 5.26 -12.07 -0.15
CA ILE A 88 6.10 -11.66 -1.29
C ILE A 88 7.40 -11.01 -0.79
N ILE A 89 7.29 -10.02 0.09
CA ILE A 89 8.43 -9.24 0.56
C ILE A 89 9.36 -10.09 1.44
N LYS A 90 8.83 -10.70 2.50
CA LYS A 90 9.62 -11.50 3.45
C LYS A 90 10.16 -12.79 2.84
N GLY A 91 9.51 -13.32 1.80
CA GLY A 91 9.99 -14.50 1.08
C GLY A 91 11.11 -14.20 0.09
N ALA A 92 11.24 -12.96 -0.39
CA ALA A 92 12.19 -12.59 -1.43
C ALA A 92 13.42 -11.83 -0.92
N VAL A 93 13.36 -11.27 0.29
CA VAL A 93 14.44 -10.51 0.92
C VAL A 93 14.91 -11.23 2.19
N ASP A 94 16.10 -11.80 2.12
CA ASP A 94 16.76 -12.43 3.26
C ASP A 94 17.56 -11.38 4.05
N LEU A 95 17.07 -11.05 5.23
CA LEU A 95 17.64 -10.01 6.10
C LEU A 95 19.01 -10.39 6.67
N SER A 96 19.42 -11.67 6.68
CA SER A 96 20.77 -12.01 7.16
C SER A 96 21.88 -11.48 6.26
N ASN A 97 21.56 -11.06 5.04
CA ASN A 97 22.51 -10.43 4.11
C ASN A 97 22.65 -8.92 4.32
N TYR A 98 21.89 -8.33 5.24
CA TYR A 98 21.84 -6.89 5.48
C TYR A 98 22.07 -6.63 6.96
N GLU A 99 23.28 -6.21 7.31
CA GLU A 99 23.65 -5.85 8.68
C GLU A 99 23.44 -4.36 8.91
N GLY A 100 22.89 -3.99 10.06
CA GLY A 100 22.77 -2.60 10.48
C GLY A 100 21.40 -2.23 11.02
N LYS A 101 21.34 -1.05 11.64
CA LYS A 101 20.10 -0.46 12.17
C LYS A 101 19.25 0.21 11.09
N TYR A 102 19.91 0.75 10.06
CA TYR A 102 19.30 1.54 9.00
C TYR A 102 19.32 0.76 7.68
N ALA A 103 18.37 1.05 6.80
CA ALA A 103 18.33 0.46 5.47
C ALA A 103 19.48 0.99 4.62
N THR A 104 20.17 0.08 3.92
CA THR A 104 21.17 0.46 2.91
C THR A 104 20.53 0.60 1.53
N ARG A 105 21.17 1.33 0.63
CA ARG A 105 20.80 1.38 -0.79
C ARG A 105 20.59 -0.01 -1.40
N GLU A 106 21.43 -0.99 -1.08
CA GLU A 106 21.33 -2.35 -1.63
C GLU A 106 20.06 -3.06 -1.18
N LEU A 107 19.64 -2.86 0.07
CA LEU A 107 18.37 -3.39 0.58
C LEU A 107 17.19 -2.75 -0.14
N VAL A 108 17.18 -1.42 -0.25
CA VAL A 108 16.10 -0.68 -0.93
C VAL A 108 16.02 -1.10 -2.40
N LYS A 109 17.15 -1.24 -3.09
CA LYS A 109 17.22 -1.75 -4.47
C LYS A 109 16.71 -3.19 -4.57
N ARG A 110 17.05 -4.05 -3.61
CA ARG A 110 16.53 -5.42 -3.59
C ARG A 110 15.00 -5.45 -3.47
N VAL A 111 14.42 -4.64 -2.57
CA VAL A 111 12.96 -4.52 -2.44
C VAL A 111 12.35 -3.97 -3.74
N SER A 112 12.98 -2.95 -4.33
CA SER A 112 12.59 -2.39 -5.63
C SER A 112 12.57 -3.43 -6.74
N ASP A 113 13.59 -4.30 -6.82
CA ASP A 113 13.65 -5.39 -7.79
C ASP A 113 12.55 -6.41 -7.58
N VAL A 114 12.19 -6.73 -6.33
CA VAL A 114 11.08 -7.65 -6.02
C VAL A 114 9.76 -7.08 -6.54
N ILE A 115 9.48 -5.80 -6.25
CA ILE A 115 8.29 -5.13 -6.76
C ILE A 115 8.32 -5.09 -8.29
N TRP A 116 9.39 -4.56 -8.88
CA TRP A 116 9.52 -4.41 -10.33
C TRP A 116 9.34 -5.72 -11.10
N ASN A 117 10.02 -6.79 -10.68
CA ASN A 117 9.99 -8.07 -11.39
C ASN A 117 8.65 -8.80 -11.26
N SER A 118 7.81 -8.40 -10.31
CA SER A 118 6.46 -8.94 -10.16
C SER A 118 5.39 -8.20 -10.98
N LEU A 119 5.72 -7.03 -11.55
CA LEU A 119 4.81 -6.27 -12.39
C LEU A 119 4.62 -6.93 -13.76
N THR A 120 3.41 -6.84 -14.28
CA THR A 120 3.13 -7.21 -15.67
C THR A 120 3.84 -6.26 -16.61
N ARG A 121 4.42 -6.82 -17.68
CA ARG A 121 4.98 -6.03 -18.79
C ARG A 121 3.81 -5.37 -19.53
N SER A 122 3.39 -4.20 -19.08
CA SER A 122 2.35 -3.40 -19.73
C SER A 122 2.91 -2.03 -20.11
N TYR A 123 2.64 -1.62 -21.35
CA TYR A 123 3.08 -0.34 -21.90
C TYR A 123 2.13 0.82 -21.54
N TYR A 124 0.97 0.53 -20.92
CA TYR A 124 -0.02 1.53 -20.54
C TYR A 124 0.19 1.98 -19.09
N LYS A 125 1.26 2.74 -18.89
CA LYS A 125 1.65 3.31 -17.59
C LYS A 125 0.75 4.47 -17.14
N ASP A 126 0.03 5.08 -18.08
CA ASP A 126 -0.85 6.24 -17.84
C ASP A 126 -2.31 5.85 -17.56
N ARG A 127 -2.58 4.59 -17.23
CA ARG A 127 -3.93 4.16 -16.90
C ARG A 127 -4.25 4.56 -15.46
N ALA A 128 -5.40 5.18 -15.24
CA ALA A 128 -5.88 5.51 -13.92
C ALA A 128 -6.05 4.25 -13.03
N HIS A 129 -6.03 4.46 -11.71
CA HIS A 129 -6.30 3.44 -10.68
C HIS A 129 -5.19 2.38 -10.52
N LEU A 130 -3.94 2.76 -10.78
CA LEU A 130 -2.76 1.90 -10.66
C LEU A 130 -1.81 2.30 -9.53
N GLN A 131 -2.20 3.20 -8.64
CA GLN A 131 -1.33 3.77 -7.60
C GLN A 131 -1.27 2.96 -6.30
N SER A 132 -2.19 2.02 -6.09
CA SER A 132 -2.36 1.33 -4.79
C SER A 132 -1.78 -0.07 -4.75
N LEU A 133 -1.46 -0.55 -3.55
CA LEU A 133 -1.08 -1.95 -3.33
C LEU A 133 -2.22 -2.91 -3.64
N TYR A 134 -3.48 -2.47 -3.63
CA TYR A 134 -4.59 -3.25 -4.14
C TYR A 134 -4.42 -3.56 -5.64
N SER A 135 -4.12 -2.55 -6.47
CA SER A 135 -3.86 -2.75 -7.91
C SER A 135 -2.67 -3.70 -8.12
N TYR A 136 -1.60 -3.50 -7.33
CA TYR A 136 -0.44 -4.38 -7.35
C TYR A 136 -0.82 -5.84 -7.07
N LEU A 137 -1.53 -6.11 -5.98
CA LEU A 137 -1.79 -7.48 -5.52
C LEU A 137 -2.88 -8.20 -6.31
N THR A 138 -3.77 -7.46 -6.96
CA THR A 138 -4.88 -8.02 -7.75
C THR A 138 -4.56 -8.14 -9.24
N SER A 139 -3.74 -7.23 -9.79
CA SER A 139 -3.50 -7.14 -11.22
C SER A 139 -2.02 -7.07 -11.61
N ASN A 140 -1.10 -7.06 -10.65
CA ASN A 140 0.33 -6.90 -10.86
C ASN A 140 0.65 -5.66 -11.70
N LYS A 141 0.01 -4.53 -11.39
CA LYS A 141 0.21 -3.26 -12.07
C LYS A 141 0.39 -2.13 -11.08
N LEU A 142 1.36 -1.28 -11.36
CA LEU A 142 1.62 -0.04 -10.66
C LEU A 142 2.01 1.06 -11.65
N ASP A 143 1.60 2.30 -11.38
CA ASP A 143 2.18 3.49 -12.00
C ASP A 143 3.52 3.87 -11.32
N CYS A 144 4.18 4.93 -11.80
CA CYS A 144 5.49 5.32 -11.30
C CYS A 144 5.49 5.63 -9.79
N PHE A 145 4.48 6.35 -9.31
CA PHE A 145 4.30 6.68 -7.90
C PHE A 145 3.98 5.46 -7.06
N GLY A 146 3.09 4.59 -7.55
CA GLY A 146 2.70 3.35 -6.90
C GLY A 146 3.89 2.43 -6.67
N VAL A 147 4.85 2.38 -7.60
CA VAL A 147 6.10 1.62 -7.42
C VAL A 147 6.93 2.19 -6.27
N ALA A 148 7.18 3.50 -6.23
CA ALA A 148 7.94 4.12 -5.16
C ALA A 148 7.27 3.89 -3.79
N PHE A 149 5.95 4.08 -3.71
CA PHE A 149 5.16 3.80 -2.52
C PHE A 149 5.25 2.33 -2.08
N ALA A 150 5.13 1.38 -3.02
CA ALA A 150 5.21 -0.05 -2.73
C ALA A 150 6.58 -0.46 -2.18
N VAL A 151 7.66 0.20 -2.61
CA VAL A 151 9.00 -0.01 -2.05
C VAL A 151 9.08 0.47 -0.61
N VAL A 152 8.55 1.65 -0.29
CA VAL A 152 8.50 2.15 1.09
C VAL A 152 7.70 1.22 1.99
N ALA A 153 6.51 0.79 1.55
CA ALA A 153 5.71 -0.19 2.28
C ALA A 153 6.42 -1.53 2.44
N GLY A 154 7.14 -2.01 1.42
CA GLY A 154 7.95 -3.23 1.50
C GLY A 154 9.07 -3.12 2.53
N CYS A 155 9.76 -1.99 2.60
CA CYS A 155 10.77 -1.72 3.63
C CYS A 155 10.16 -1.65 5.03
N GLN A 156 8.97 -1.03 5.19
CA GLN A 156 8.23 -1.02 6.45
C GLN A 156 7.88 -2.45 6.91
N VAL A 157 7.46 -3.32 5.99
CA VAL A 157 7.17 -4.75 6.28
C VAL A 157 8.39 -5.51 6.80
N LEU A 158 9.58 -5.14 6.34
CA LEU A 158 10.87 -5.69 6.79
C LEU A 158 11.36 -5.08 8.11
N GLY A 159 10.69 -4.04 8.62
CA GLY A 159 11.00 -3.39 9.89
C GLY A 159 11.87 -2.14 9.76
N PHE A 160 12.11 -1.65 8.54
CA PHE A 160 12.90 -0.43 8.31
C PHE A 160 12.01 0.81 8.37
N LYS A 161 12.21 1.60 9.42
CA LYS A 161 11.49 2.85 9.72
C LYS A 161 12.16 4.09 9.14
N ASP A 162 13.41 3.96 8.71
CA ASP A 162 14.21 5.05 8.15
C ASP A 162 14.01 5.24 6.64
N VAL A 163 13.22 4.36 6.01
CA VAL A 163 12.92 4.42 4.58
C VAL A 163 11.65 5.24 4.37
N HIS A 164 11.78 6.38 3.70
CA HIS A 164 10.67 7.29 3.45
C HIS A 164 10.52 7.62 1.96
N LEU A 165 9.30 7.97 1.58
CA LEU A 165 8.97 8.44 0.25
C LEU A 165 9.46 9.89 0.08
N ALA A 166 10.16 10.17 -1.01
CA ALA A 166 10.46 11.51 -1.45
C ALA A 166 9.76 11.79 -2.78
N MET A 167 9.24 13.00 -2.93
CA MET A 167 8.42 13.39 -4.08
C MET A 167 8.83 14.78 -4.58
N SER A 168 8.92 14.92 -5.90
CA SER A 168 8.83 16.21 -6.59
C SER A 168 7.40 16.43 -7.08
N GLU A 169 7.19 17.46 -7.89
CA GLU A 169 5.90 17.73 -8.54
C GLU A 169 5.51 16.65 -9.56
N ASP A 170 6.49 15.90 -10.09
CA ASP A 170 6.33 15.00 -11.24
C ASP A 170 7.07 13.64 -11.10
N HIS A 171 7.79 13.40 -10.00
CA HIS A 171 8.58 12.19 -9.78
C HIS A 171 8.55 11.74 -8.32
N ALA A 172 8.87 10.47 -8.08
CA ALA A 172 9.02 9.93 -6.74
C ALA A 172 10.22 8.98 -6.63
N TRP A 173 10.91 9.04 -5.50
CA TRP A 173 12.02 8.18 -5.15
C TRP A 173 12.02 7.87 -3.65
N VAL A 174 13.04 7.19 -3.16
CA VAL A 174 13.15 6.81 -1.75
C VAL A 174 14.34 7.50 -1.10
N VAL A 175 14.18 7.91 0.15
CA VAL A 175 15.27 8.32 1.04
C VAL A 175 15.42 7.32 2.16
N CYS A 176 16.67 7.00 2.54
CA CYS A 176 16.97 6.02 3.59
C CYS A 176 18.29 6.34 4.31
N GLY A 177 18.66 5.50 5.28
CA GLY A 177 19.90 5.65 6.03
C GLY A 177 19.75 6.61 7.21
N GLU A 178 20.84 6.76 7.97
CA GLU A 178 20.85 7.64 9.13
C GLU A 178 20.52 9.09 8.71
N ASN A 179 19.46 9.65 9.29
CA ASN A 179 18.91 10.98 8.97
C ASN A 179 18.53 11.18 7.49
N GLY A 180 18.19 10.12 6.75
CA GLY A 180 17.82 10.22 5.33
C GLY A 180 19.00 10.63 4.43
N SER A 181 20.21 10.20 4.79
CA SER A 181 21.46 10.57 4.10
C SER A 181 21.61 9.95 2.70
N GLU A 182 20.84 8.91 2.38
CA GLU A 182 20.86 8.27 1.07
C GLU A 182 19.59 8.55 0.28
N THR A 183 19.76 8.78 -1.02
CA THR A 183 18.67 8.81 -2.00
C THR A 183 18.80 7.62 -2.95
N VAL A 184 17.67 6.99 -3.26
CA VAL A 184 17.60 5.77 -4.09
C VAL A 184 16.47 5.90 -5.09
N GLU A 185 16.83 5.91 -6.38
CA GLU A 185 15.87 5.80 -7.47
C GLU A 185 15.27 4.40 -7.49
N VAL A 186 13.94 4.29 -7.47
CA VAL A 186 13.23 2.99 -7.39
C VAL A 186 12.18 2.81 -8.48
N THR A 187 11.92 3.86 -9.26
CA THR A 187 10.91 3.87 -10.30
C THR A 187 11.43 4.62 -11.54
N TRP A 188 10.63 4.60 -12.58
CA TRP A 188 10.88 5.36 -13.80
C TRP A 188 10.24 6.74 -13.71
N HIS A 189 10.77 7.67 -14.50
CA HIS A 189 10.10 8.94 -14.84
C HIS A 189 9.36 8.77 -16.17
#